data_AF-A0A5N4B4L2-F1
#
_entry.id   AF-A0A5N4B4L2-F1
#
_cell.length_a   1.000
_cell.length_b   1.000
_cell.length_c   1.000
_cell.angle_alpha   90.00
_cell.angle_beta   90.00
_cell.angle_gamma   90.00
#
_symmetry.space_group_name_H-M   'P 1'
#
loop_
_entity.id
_entity.type
_entity.pdbx_description
1 polymer ?
#
loop_
_entity_poly.entity_id
_entity_poly.type
_entity_poly.pdbx_seq_one_letter_code
_entity_poly.pdbx_strand_id
1 'polypeptide(L)'
;MEMDSDASFSCTPEEIVNAAGIATSNLLPEKSKDQYLKEYDLFMKWRTEKHVGSFSERVLLCYFEEKSKQWKPPTLWSTYSKLMATLLIHNNVDIRKYSKLIAYLKNKSVGHKPKKSRTFSRDEMYKFLHNAPDEQFLMHKVLAIWPLYAS
;
A
#
# COMPACT_ATOMS: atom_id res chain seq x y z
N MET A 1 -49.38 -9.63 11.33
CA MET A 1 -48.80 -9.69 12.68
C MET A 1 -48.48 -11.16 12.90
N GLU A 2 -47.25 -11.65 12.97
CA GLU A 2 -45.92 -11.11 13.30
C GLU A 2 -44.87 -12.00 12.57
N MET A 3 -44.01 -11.45 11.70
CA MET A 3 -42.56 -11.20 11.87
C MET A 3 -41.98 -11.42 13.27
N ASP A 4 -41.02 -12.35 13.43
CA ASP A 4 -39.68 -12.12 14.04
C ASP A 4 -38.83 -13.40 13.99
N SER A 5 -37.62 -13.45 13.42
CA SER A 5 -36.36 -12.72 13.68
C SER A 5 -35.50 -13.40 14.76
N ASP A 6 -34.41 -13.98 14.26
CA ASP A 6 -33.04 -13.82 14.74
C ASP A 6 -32.34 -15.00 15.46
N ALA A 7 -31.42 -15.60 14.70
CA ALA A 7 -30.47 -16.59 15.14
C ALA A 7 -29.34 -15.89 15.89
N SER A 8 -29.44 -15.86 17.21
CA SER A 8 -28.39 -15.38 18.10
C SER A 8 -27.32 -16.46 18.30
N PHE A 9 -26.23 -16.36 17.53
CA PHE A 9 -24.95 -16.98 17.86
C PHE A 9 -23.88 -15.89 17.98
N SER A 10 -23.74 -15.32 19.16
CA SER A 10 -22.53 -14.61 19.57
C SER A 10 -21.79 -15.48 20.59
N CYS A 11 -20.48 -15.63 20.41
CA CYS A 11 -19.47 -15.42 21.45
C CYS A 11 -18.15 -16.05 21.00
N THR A 12 -17.39 -15.32 20.17
CA THR A 12 -15.94 -15.53 20.14
C THR A 12 -15.36 -14.76 21.31
N PRO A 13 -14.64 -15.40 22.26
CA PRO A 13 -14.12 -14.74 23.46
C PRO A 13 -13.21 -13.55 23.12
N GLU A 14 -13.36 -12.47 23.88
CA GLU A 14 -12.68 -11.17 23.71
C GLU A 14 -11.15 -11.30 23.71
N GLU A 15 -10.60 -12.30 24.40
CA GLU A 15 -9.17 -12.64 24.41
C GLU A 15 -8.64 -13.11 23.03
N ILE A 16 -9.44 -13.83 22.25
CA ILE A 16 -9.06 -14.30 20.91
C ILE A 16 -9.10 -13.13 19.91
N VAL A 17 -10.07 -12.23 20.07
CA VAL A 17 -10.16 -10.98 19.28
C VAL A 17 -8.97 -10.07 19.57
N ASN A 18 -8.56 -9.96 20.83
CA ASN A 18 -7.40 -9.17 21.23
C ASN A 18 -6.08 -9.81 20.74
N ALA A 19 -5.89 -11.12 20.88
CA ALA A 19 -4.72 -11.83 20.36
C ALA A 19 -4.60 -11.73 18.82
N ALA A 20 -5.73 -11.79 18.11
CA ALA A 20 -5.79 -11.55 16.67
C ALA A 20 -5.47 -10.09 16.32
N GLY A 21 -5.94 -9.12 17.11
CA GLY A 21 -5.61 -7.70 17.02
C GLY A 21 -4.11 -7.39 17.22
N ILE A 22 -3.45 -8.12 18.11
CA ILE A 22 -2.01 -8.04 18.36
C ILE A 22 -1.22 -8.66 17.21
N ALA A 23 -1.61 -9.85 16.74
CA ALA A 23 -0.99 -10.51 15.58
C ALA A 23 -1.15 -9.68 14.29
N THR A 24 -2.30 -9.02 14.10
CA THR A 24 -2.57 -8.14 12.96
C THR A 24 -1.85 -6.79 13.05
N SER A 25 -1.64 -6.27 14.26
CA SER A 25 -0.78 -5.10 14.49
C SER A 25 0.68 -5.38 14.15
N ASN A 26 1.14 -6.62 14.31
CA ASN A 26 2.48 -7.06 13.90
C ASN A 26 2.59 -7.41 12.39
N LEU A 27 1.46 -7.54 11.69
CA LEU A 27 1.39 -7.82 10.24
C LEU A 27 1.55 -6.55 9.39
N LEU A 28 1.19 -5.39 9.95
CA LEU A 28 1.47 -4.10 9.33
C LEU A 28 2.83 -3.60 9.82
N PRO A 29 3.75 -3.19 8.93
CA PRO A 29 4.99 -2.56 9.38
C PRO A 29 4.63 -1.32 10.20
N GLU A 30 5.10 -1.27 11.44
CA GLU A 30 4.77 -0.25 12.45
C GLU A 30 4.97 1.18 11.91
N LYS A 31 6.00 1.37 11.09
CA LYS A 31 6.32 2.65 10.42
C LYS A 31 5.30 3.11 9.38
N SER A 32 4.39 2.25 8.92
CA SER A 32 3.47 2.56 7.82
C SER A 32 2.02 2.28 8.15
N LYS A 33 1.68 1.84 9.37
CA LYS A 33 0.30 1.56 9.80
C LYS A 33 -0.67 2.72 9.48
N ASP A 34 -0.26 3.95 9.76
CA ASP A 34 -1.05 5.15 9.44
C ASP A 34 -1.36 5.29 7.95
N GLN A 35 -0.45 4.91 7.08
CA GLN A 35 -0.66 4.99 5.63
C GLN A 35 -1.64 3.93 5.13
N TYR A 36 -1.76 2.81 5.83
CA TYR A 36 -2.71 1.75 5.51
C TYR A 36 -4.11 2.16 5.97
N LEU A 37 -4.23 2.69 7.19
CA LEU A 37 -5.49 3.21 7.74
C LEU A 37 -6.03 4.38 6.90
N LYS A 38 -5.18 5.34 6.53
CA LYS A 38 -5.58 6.45 5.63
C LYS A 38 -6.15 5.97 4.31
N GLU A 39 -5.55 4.93 3.72
CA GLU A 39 -6.04 4.36 2.45
C GLU A 39 -7.39 3.68 2.63
N TYR A 40 -7.57 2.97 3.74
CA TYR A 40 -8.84 2.36 4.12
C TYR A 40 -9.94 3.39 4.33
N ASP A 41 -9.66 4.46 5.08
CA ASP A 41 -10.62 5.56 5.31
C ASP A 41 -11.01 6.23 4.00
N LEU A 42 -10.07 6.40 3.08
CA LEU A 42 -10.33 6.96 1.76
C LEU A 42 -11.24 6.05 0.93
N PHE A 43 -11.05 4.73 1.00
CA PHE A 43 -11.94 3.77 0.37
C PHE A 43 -13.33 3.76 1.02
N MET A 44 -13.42 3.88 2.35
CA MET A 44 -14.70 3.97 3.06
C MET A 44 -15.47 5.22 2.70
N LYS A 45 -14.81 6.38 2.65
CA LYS A 45 -15.41 7.64 2.17
C LYS A 45 -15.97 7.51 0.76
N TRP A 46 -15.17 6.97 -0.16
CA TRP A 46 -15.62 6.71 -1.53
C TRP A 46 -16.84 5.79 -1.58
N ARG A 47 -16.90 4.79 -0.70
CA ARG A 47 -18.05 3.89 -0.63
C ARG A 47 -19.32 4.57 -0.12
N THR A 48 -19.18 5.45 0.86
CA THR A 48 -20.26 6.29 1.36
C THR A 48 -20.78 7.21 0.26
N GLU A 49 -19.89 7.85 -0.50
CA GLU A 49 -20.24 8.72 -1.63
C GLU A 49 -20.98 7.96 -2.76
N LYS A 50 -20.62 6.70 -3.01
CA LYS A 50 -21.26 5.86 -4.03
C LYS A 50 -22.48 5.09 -3.52
N HIS A 51 -22.83 5.22 -2.24
CA HIS A 51 -23.91 4.48 -1.57
C HIS A 51 -23.80 2.96 -1.70
N VAL A 52 -22.58 2.41 -1.64
CA VAL A 52 -22.36 0.97 -1.78
C VAL A 52 -21.95 0.35 -0.45
N GLY A 53 -22.80 -0.51 0.12
CA GLY A 53 -22.50 -1.24 1.35
C GLY A 53 -21.66 -2.52 1.14
N SER A 54 -21.60 -3.05 -0.08
CA SER A 54 -20.93 -4.34 -0.35
C SER A 54 -19.40 -4.20 -0.54
N PHE A 55 -18.67 -5.26 -0.18
CA PHE A 55 -17.22 -5.42 -0.41
C PHE A 55 -16.91 -6.32 -1.61
N SER A 56 -17.85 -6.41 -2.55
CA SER A 56 -17.77 -7.35 -3.66
C SER A 56 -16.68 -6.97 -4.67
N GLU A 57 -16.20 -7.95 -5.42
CA GLU A 57 -15.17 -7.77 -6.46
C GLU A 57 -15.52 -6.64 -7.44
N ARG A 58 -16.80 -6.46 -7.78
CA ARG A 58 -17.29 -5.40 -8.69
C ARG A 58 -17.07 -3.99 -8.12
N VAL A 59 -17.23 -3.84 -6.81
CA VAL A 59 -17.05 -2.56 -6.11
C VAL A 59 -15.59 -2.16 -6.11
N LEU A 60 -14.71 -3.11 -5.79
CA LEU A 60 -13.27 -2.88 -5.85
C LEU A 60 -12.83 -2.61 -7.29
N LEU A 61 -13.32 -3.35 -8.28
CA LEU A 61 -13.02 -3.09 -9.69
C LEU A 61 -13.40 -1.66 -10.10
N CYS A 62 -14.59 -1.19 -9.73
CA CYS A 62 -15.03 0.18 -10.02
C CYS A 62 -14.13 1.22 -9.34
N TYR A 63 -13.79 1.01 -8.06
CA TYR A 63 -12.86 1.88 -7.34
C TYR A 63 -11.49 1.94 -8.01
N PHE A 64 -10.90 0.80 -8.33
CA PHE A 64 -9.59 0.72 -8.99
C PHE A 64 -9.63 1.25 -10.43
N GLU A 65 -10.76 1.16 -11.12
CA GLU A 65 -10.95 1.79 -12.42
C GLU A 65 -10.90 3.31 -12.32
N GLU A 66 -11.66 3.91 -11.40
CA GLU A 66 -11.64 5.36 -11.15
C GLU A 66 -10.24 5.84 -10.73
N LYS A 67 -9.58 5.11 -9.82
CA LYS A 67 -8.22 5.44 -9.38
C LYS A 67 -7.16 5.21 -10.45
N SER A 68 -7.33 4.23 -11.34
CA SER A 68 -6.39 3.98 -12.45
C SER A 68 -6.32 5.12 -13.46
N LYS A 69 -7.36 5.96 -13.56
CA LYS A 69 -7.34 7.17 -14.39
C LYS A 69 -6.46 8.27 -13.79
N GLN A 70 -6.25 8.25 -12.48
CA GLN A 70 -5.51 9.28 -11.75
C GLN A 70 -4.09 8.83 -11.35
N TRP A 71 -3.90 7.54 -11.07
CA TRP A 71 -2.67 7.01 -10.48
C TRP A 71 -1.89 6.10 -11.42
N LYS A 72 -0.57 6.03 -11.18
CA LYS A 72 0.32 5.12 -11.90
C LYS A 72 0.12 3.67 -11.45
N PRO A 73 0.39 2.68 -12.32
CA PRO A 73 0.19 1.27 -12.00
C PRO A 73 0.89 0.78 -10.71
N PRO A 74 2.15 1.18 -10.37
CA PRO A 74 2.77 0.75 -9.11
C PRO A 74 2.06 1.30 -7.88
N THR A 75 1.56 2.55 -7.94
CA THR A 75 0.78 3.15 -6.86
C THR A 75 -0.52 2.39 -6.66
N LEU A 76 -1.16 1.98 -7.75
CA LEU A 76 -2.39 1.20 -7.73
C LEU A 76 -2.19 -0.16 -7.04
N TRP A 77 -1.09 -0.85 -7.34
CA TRP A 77 -0.69 -2.09 -6.66
C TRP A 77 -0.39 -1.88 -5.17
N SER A 78 0.27 -0.78 -4.82
CA SER A 78 0.51 -0.43 -3.41
C SER A 78 -0.80 -0.18 -2.66
N THR A 79 -1.75 0.57 -3.24
CA THR A 79 -3.08 0.76 -2.66
C THR A 79 -3.83 -0.56 -2.53
N TYR A 80 -3.78 -1.43 -3.55
CA TYR A 80 -4.38 -2.76 -3.48
C TYR A 80 -3.83 -3.57 -2.31
N SER A 81 -2.50 -3.62 -2.13
CA SER A 81 -1.89 -4.34 -1.01
C SER A 81 -2.29 -3.75 0.35
N LYS A 82 -2.43 -2.42 0.45
CA LYS A 82 -2.89 -1.76 1.67
C LYS A 82 -4.33 -2.13 2.00
N LEU A 83 -5.23 -2.01 1.03
CA LEU A 83 -6.64 -2.37 1.18
C LEU A 83 -6.82 -3.86 1.45
N MET A 84 -6.00 -4.72 0.86
CA MET A 84 -6.00 -6.15 1.13
C MET A 84 -5.74 -6.44 2.61
N ALA A 85 -4.71 -5.82 3.18
CA ALA A 85 -4.38 -6.00 4.58
C ALA A 85 -5.48 -5.42 5.49
N THR A 86 -5.94 -4.20 5.23
CA THR A 86 -6.93 -3.54 6.10
C THR A 86 -8.32 -4.17 5.99
N LEU A 87 -8.77 -4.60 4.80
CA LEU A 87 -10.07 -5.27 4.64
C LEU A 87 -10.09 -6.66 5.29
N LEU A 88 -8.97 -7.38 5.22
CA LEU A 88 -8.82 -8.65 5.90
C LEU A 88 -8.90 -8.46 7.42
N ILE A 89 -8.24 -7.43 7.97
CA ILE A 89 -8.20 -7.16 9.41
C ILE A 89 -9.54 -6.63 9.94
N HIS A 90 -10.12 -5.62 9.27
CA HIS A 90 -11.28 -4.90 9.80
C HIS A 90 -12.63 -5.52 9.42
N ASN A 91 -12.72 -6.19 8.26
CA ASN A 91 -14.00 -6.70 7.75
C ASN A 91 -13.97 -8.21 7.46
N ASN A 92 -12.84 -8.88 7.73
CA ASN A 92 -12.60 -10.29 7.42
C ASN A 92 -12.88 -10.62 5.93
N VAL A 93 -12.64 -9.66 5.03
CA VAL A 93 -12.85 -9.85 3.58
C VAL A 93 -11.52 -10.12 2.91
N ASP A 94 -11.35 -11.33 2.40
CA ASP A 94 -10.17 -11.72 1.64
C ASP A 94 -10.32 -11.38 0.15
N ILE A 95 -9.79 -10.21 -0.23
CA ILE A 95 -9.81 -9.74 -1.62
C ILE A 95 -8.80 -10.47 -2.52
N ARG A 96 -7.94 -11.35 -1.97
CA ARG A 96 -7.01 -12.18 -2.78
C ARG A 96 -7.75 -13.19 -3.64
N LYS A 97 -8.98 -13.56 -3.25
CA LYS A 97 -9.85 -14.48 -3.99
C LYS A 97 -10.41 -13.84 -5.27
N TYR A 98 -10.26 -12.52 -5.43
CA TYR A 98 -10.80 -11.77 -6.56
C TYR A 98 -9.87 -11.84 -7.78
N SER A 99 -9.98 -12.95 -8.51
CA SER A 99 -9.16 -13.23 -9.69
C SER A 99 -9.34 -12.20 -10.81
N LYS A 100 -10.54 -11.63 -11.01
CA LYS A 100 -10.79 -10.62 -12.06
C LYS A 100 -10.14 -9.29 -11.69
N LEU A 101 -10.19 -8.91 -10.40
CA LEU A 101 -9.49 -7.72 -9.91
C LEU A 101 -7.97 -7.83 -10.08
N ILE A 102 -7.40 -8.99 -9.75
CA ILE A 102 -5.97 -9.25 -9.92
C ILE A 102 -5.60 -9.22 -11.40
N ALA A 103 -6.39 -9.85 -12.28
CA ALA A 103 -6.17 -9.83 -13.72
C ALA A 103 -6.20 -8.39 -14.28
N TYR A 104 -7.15 -7.56 -13.80
CA TYR A 104 -7.24 -6.15 -14.18
C TYR A 104 -5.99 -5.36 -13.78
N LEU A 105 -5.55 -5.48 -12.51
CA LEU A 105 -4.34 -4.83 -12.00
C LEU A 105 -3.09 -5.28 -12.76
N LYS A 106 -2.97 -6.58 -13.06
CA LYS A 106 -1.87 -7.13 -13.87
C LYS A 106 -1.86 -6.50 -15.25
N ASN A 107 -2.97 -6.52 -15.97
CA ASN A 107 -3.07 -5.95 -17.32
C ASN A 107 -2.69 -4.46 -17.34
N LYS A 108 -3.12 -3.69 -16.34
CA LYS A 108 -2.76 -2.26 -16.22
C LYS A 108 -1.28 -2.01 -15.91
N SER A 109 -0.57 -2.99 -15.36
CA SER A 109 0.87 -2.89 -15.06
C SER A 109 1.77 -3.36 -16.19
N VAL A 110 1.25 -4.12 -17.16
CA VAL A 110 2.02 -4.59 -18.32
C VAL A 110 2.48 -3.38 -19.14
N GLY A 111 3.80 -3.18 -19.21
CA GLY A 111 4.42 -2.05 -19.91
C GLY A 111 4.84 -0.87 -19.02
N HIS A 112 4.56 -0.91 -17.71
CA HIS A 112 5.06 0.12 -16.80
C HIS A 112 6.59 0.00 -16.62
N LYS A 113 7.35 0.92 -17.23
CA LYS A 113 8.79 1.06 -16.96
C LYS A 113 8.97 1.89 -15.68
N PRO A 114 9.63 1.34 -14.63
CA PRO A 114 9.88 2.10 -13.41
C PRO A 114 10.77 3.30 -13.73
N LYS A 115 10.37 4.49 -13.27
CA LYS A 115 11.23 5.67 -13.32
C LYS A 115 12.33 5.51 -12.27
N LYS A 116 13.46 4.93 -12.67
CA LYS A 116 14.66 4.89 -11.83
C LYS A 116 15.19 6.32 -11.68
N SER A 117 15.65 6.69 -10.49
CA SER A 117 16.48 7.88 -10.33
C SER A 117 17.73 7.72 -11.20
N ARG A 118 18.25 8.81 -11.75
CA ARG A 118 19.56 8.77 -12.40
C ARG A 118 20.56 8.37 -11.33
N THR A 119 21.08 7.16 -11.42
CA THR A 119 22.19 6.71 -10.59
C THR A 119 23.41 7.48 -11.05
N PHE A 120 24.12 8.11 -10.13
CA PHE A 120 25.35 8.81 -10.44
C PHE A 120 26.34 7.81 -11.04
N SER A 121 26.80 8.05 -12.27
CA SER A 121 27.86 7.22 -12.85
C SER A 121 29.18 7.51 -12.12
N ARG A 122 30.13 6.56 -12.16
CA ARG A 122 31.46 6.75 -11.57
C ARG A 122 32.13 8.03 -12.09
N ASP A 123 31.99 8.31 -13.38
CA ASP A 123 32.59 9.52 -13.99
C ASP A 123 31.93 10.82 -13.51
N GLU A 124 30.61 10.82 -13.29
CA GLU A 124 29.91 11.96 -12.71
C GLU A 124 30.33 12.17 -11.26
N MET A 125 30.54 11.06 -10.51
CA MET A 125 31.07 11.06 -9.15
C MET A 125 32.46 11.67 -9.08
N TYR A 126 33.38 11.24 -9.94
CA TYR A 126 34.72 11.82 -10.00
C TYR A 126 34.70 13.30 -10.39
N LYS A 127 33.86 13.70 -11.35
CA LYS A 127 33.68 15.12 -11.71
C LYS A 127 33.15 15.94 -10.54
N PHE A 128 32.21 15.40 -9.76
CA PHE A 128 31.71 16.06 -8.54
C PHE A 128 32.78 16.14 -7.46
N LEU A 129 33.53 15.07 -7.21
CA LEU A 129 34.62 15.04 -6.22
C LEU A 129 35.75 16.03 -6.58
N HIS A 130 36.05 16.21 -7.86
CA HIS A 130 37.14 17.08 -8.30
C HIS A 130 36.72 18.55 -8.46
N ASN A 131 35.54 18.84 -9.02
CA ASN A 131 35.14 20.20 -9.37
C ASN A 131 34.27 20.91 -8.32
N ALA A 132 33.68 20.19 -7.35
CA ALA A 132 32.85 20.83 -6.34
C ALA A 132 33.72 21.54 -5.28
N PRO A 133 33.38 22.78 -4.87
CA PRO A 133 34.12 23.51 -3.84
C PRO A 133 33.98 22.83 -2.47
N ASP A 134 35.11 22.65 -1.78
CA ASP A 134 35.17 21.89 -0.52
C ASP A 134 34.43 22.59 0.63
N GLU A 135 34.38 23.91 0.64
CA GLU A 135 33.72 24.71 1.69
C GLU A 135 32.24 24.36 1.90
N GLN A 136 31.55 23.87 0.86
CA GLN A 136 30.12 23.54 0.92
C GLN A 136 29.85 22.04 0.83
N PHE A 137 30.71 21.28 0.15
CA PHE A 137 30.45 19.88 -0.19
C PHE A 137 31.39 18.88 0.48
N LEU A 138 32.31 19.30 1.36
CA LEU A 138 33.24 18.38 2.06
C LEU A 138 32.53 17.18 2.70
N MET A 139 31.44 17.44 3.44
CA MET A 139 30.65 16.38 4.08
C MET A 139 30.04 15.41 3.05
N HIS A 140 29.54 15.93 1.93
CA HIS A 140 28.94 15.13 0.85
C HIS A 140 29.99 14.31 0.09
N LYS A 141 31.22 14.83 -0.08
CA LYS A 141 32.35 14.11 -0.68
C LYS A 141 32.77 12.93 0.20
N VAL A 142 32.90 13.13 1.51
CA VAL A 142 33.24 12.05 2.47
C VAL A 142 32.15 10.97 2.46
N LEU A 143 30.87 11.36 2.49
CA LEU A 143 29.74 10.43 2.47
C LEU A 143 29.63 9.63 1.16
N ALA A 144 30.05 10.22 0.03
CA ALA A 144 30.10 9.54 -1.27
C ALA A 144 31.27 8.54 -1.36
N ILE A 145 32.38 8.82 -0.68
CA ILE A 145 33.59 7.99 -0.69
C ILE A 145 33.49 6.81 0.29
N TRP A 146 32.91 7.03 1.48
CA TRP A 146 32.86 6.03 2.55
C TRP A 146 32.31 4.64 2.13
N PRO A 147 31.21 4.52 1.36
CA PRO A 147 30.68 3.22 0.95
C PRO A 147 31.58 2.45 -0.02
N LEU A 148 32.51 3.13 -0.70
CA LEU A 148 33.43 2.51 -1.67
C LEU A 148 34.63 1.84 -0.97
N TYR A 149 35.00 2.31 0.21
CA TYR A 149 36.11 1.76 1.01
C TYR A 149 35.63 0.78 2.10
N ALA A 150 34.33 0.75 2.39
CA ALA A 150 33.72 -0.12 3.40
C ALA A 150 33.14 -1.44 2.83
N SER A 151 33.40 -1.77 1.55
CA SER A 151 33.05 -3.06 0.92
C SER A 151 34.20 -4.04 0.89
#